data_AF-A0A970DII8-F1
#
_entry.id   AF-A0A970DII8-F1
#
_cell.length_a   1.000
_cell.length_b   1.000
_cell.length_c   1.000
_cell.angle_alpha   90.00
_cell.angle_beta   90.00
_cell.angle_gamma   90.00
#
_symmetry.space_group_name_H-M   'P 1'
#
loop_
_entity.id
_entity.type
_entity.pdbx_description
1 polymer ?
#
loop_
_entity_poly.entity_id
_entity_poly.type
_entity_poly.pdbx_seq_one_letter_code
_entity_poly.pdbx_strand_id
1 'polypeptide(L)'
;MNKKGKNTGREELMKELANVKEYFIELYKEHEDLTKASRHNYHKYCLLFGAALYERYQSYLNCMRLKRKLELCRSFIDRRANIDHLEVEKTINEELTENFDELREILADYVEAVFYFRGRRPSPEEKKKMSRIFYKIADLVHPVAGGETGEARRDLWEKTIEAYESDDLKTLRECEIVANIFFRDLPDALTDADLKTLIDAYRGKIAEYKEKNKEIVESFPYNVGDLLADEEYIAKELAKLADENRSYREKAEEYYKALEDILPTLDGENIGRDNET
;
A
#
# COMPACT_ATOMS: atom_id res chain seq x y z
N MET A 1 6.02 -60.45 18.03
CA MET A 1 5.27 -59.97 16.84
C MET A 1 5.26 -58.44 16.84
N ASN A 2 5.78 -57.86 15.75
CA ASN A 2 5.65 -56.49 15.22
C ASN A 2 5.35 -55.31 16.17
N LYS A 3 6.40 -54.63 16.64
CA LYS A 3 6.38 -53.18 16.96
C LYS A 3 7.17 -52.32 15.94
N LYS A 4 7.83 -52.93 14.95
CA LYS A 4 8.69 -52.22 13.97
C LYS A 4 7.95 -51.50 12.83
N GLY A 5 6.65 -51.72 12.64
CA GLY A 5 5.88 -51.11 11.54
C GLY A 5 5.13 -49.82 11.87
N LYS A 6 4.96 -49.44 13.15
CA LYS A 6 4.23 -48.22 13.55
C LYS A 6 5.12 -46.97 13.69
N ASN A 7 6.43 -47.14 13.94
CA ASN A 7 7.34 -45.99 14.13
C ASN A 7 7.70 -45.32 12.80
N THR A 8 7.88 -46.11 11.73
CA THR A 8 8.33 -45.64 10.42
C THR A 8 7.35 -44.64 9.78
N GLY A 9 6.04 -44.91 9.83
CA GLY A 9 5.04 -44.01 9.25
C GLY A 9 4.86 -42.69 10.01
N ARG A 10 5.07 -42.68 11.33
CA ARG A 10 5.03 -41.45 12.13
C ARG A 10 6.31 -40.62 11.94
N GLU A 11 7.47 -41.28 11.88
CA GLU A 11 8.74 -40.63 11.54
C GLU A 11 8.68 -39.98 10.15
N GLU A 12 8.06 -40.63 9.17
CA GLU A 12 7.80 -40.07 7.84
C GLU A 12 6.89 -38.83 7.90
N LEU A 13 5.76 -38.89 8.62
CA LEU A 13 4.87 -37.74 8.80
C LEU A 13 5.55 -36.56 9.51
N MET A 14 6.38 -36.84 10.52
CA MET A 14 7.16 -35.80 11.21
C MET A 14 8.18 -35.15 10.29
N LYS A 15 8.85 -35.94 9.43
CA LYS A 15 9.79 -35.45 8.42
C LYS A 15 9.08 -34.62 7.34
N GLU A 16 7.94 -35.09 6.86
CA GLU A 16 7.10 -34.36 5.91
C GLU A 16 6.62 -33.04 6.50
N LEU A 17 6.15 -33.04 7.75
CA LEU A 17 5.76 -31.84 8.47
C LEU A 17 6.91 -30.84 8.60
N ALA A 18 8.13 -31.32 8.89
CA ALA A 18 9.32 -30.46 8.93
C ALA A 18 9.59 -29.81 7.56
N ASN A 19 9.57 -30.60 6.48
CA ASN A 19 9.82 -30.10 5.12
C ASN A 19 8.78 -29.07 4.67
N VAL A 20 7.48 -29.31 4.91
CA VAL A 20 6.43 -28.34 4.51
C VAL A 20 6.48 -27.07 5.34
N LYS A 21 6.92 -27.16 6.60
CA LYS A 21 7.16 -25.98 7.45
C LYS A 21 8.33 -25.16 6.94
N GLU A 22 9.45 -25.80 6.64
CA GLU A 22 10.65 -25.14 6.11
C GLU A 22 10.35 -24.44 4.79
N TYR A 23 9.68 -25.12 3.85
CA TYR A 23 9.30 -24.51 2.59
C TYR A 23 8.31 -23.35 2.75
N PHE A 24 7.36 -23.46 3.69
CA PHE A 24 6.47 -22.34 4.00
C PHE A 24 7.24 -21.14 4.56
N ILE A 25 8.30 -21.33 5.34
CA ILE A 25 9.14 -20.24 5.85
C ILE A 25 9.82 -19.50 4.72
N GLU A 26 10.42 -20.21 3.76
CA GLU A 26 11.09 -19.60 2.62
C GLU A 26 10.11 -18.74 1.81
N LEU A 27 8.93 -19.28 1.52
CA LEU A 27 7.89 -18.58 0.77
C LEU A 27 7.33 -17.37 1.54
N TYR A 28 7.21 -17.48 2.86
CA TYR A 28 6.79 -16.37 3.72
C TYR A 28 7.84 -15.24 3.75
N LYS A 29 9.13 -15.58 3.83
CA LYS A 29 10.23 -14.61 3.74
C LYS A 29 10.21 -13.88 2.40
N GLU A 30 10.08 -14.63 1.30
CA GLU A 30 9.93 -14.06 -0.04
C GLU A 30 8.73 -13.10 -0.12
N HIS A 31 7.59 -13.49 0.44
CA HIS A 31 6.41 -12.62 0.49
C HIS A 31 6.66 -11.30 1.22
N GLU A 32 7.39 -11.36 2.34
CA GLU A 32 7.76 -10.18 3.12
C GLU A 32 8.67 -9.26 2.32
N ASP A 33 9.70 -9.82 1.68
CA ASP A 33 10.65 -9.09 0.83
C ASP A 33 9.93 -8.43 -0.36
N LEU A 34 9.05 -9.17 -1.04
CA LEU A 34 8.23 -8.65 -2.13
C LEU A 34 7.30 -7.52 -1.67
N THR A 35 6.66 -7.68 -0.51
CA THR A 35 5.77 -6.64 0.05
C THR A 35 6.55 -5.39 0.44
N LYS A 36 7.76 -5.55 0.99
CA LYS A 36 8.64 -4.44 1.36
C LYS A 36 9.13 -3.69 0.12
N ALA A 37 9.59 -4.41 -0.89
CA ALA A 37 10.02 -3.85 -2.18
C ALA A 37 8.85 -3.16 -2.89
N SER A 38 7.67 -3.78 -2.92
CA SER A 38 6.44 -3.19 -3.46
C SER A 38 6.11 -1.86 -2.77
N ARG A 39 6.07 -1.84 -1.43
CA ARG A 39 5.86 -0.59 -0.68
C ARG A 39 6.92 0.48 -0.99
N HIS A 40 8.19 0.10 -1.07
CA HIS A 40 9.26 1.01 -1.42
C HIS A 40 9.05 1.62 -2.82
N ASN A 41 8.69 0.78 -3.80
CA ASN A 41 8.39 1.21 -5.16
C ASN A 41 7.17 2.13 -5.22
N TYR A 42 6.13 1.89 -4.40
CA TYR A 42 4.99 2.81 -4.29
C TYR A 42 5.44 4.21 -3.86
N HIS A 43 6.14 4.31 -2.73
CA HIS A 43 6.60 5.60 -2.24
C HIS A 43 7.56 6.25 -3.24
N LYS A 44 8.41 5.48 -3.92
CA LYS A 44 9.32 6.01 -4.95
C LYS A 44 8.54 6.57 -6.13
N TYR A 45 7.51 5.87 -6.61
CA TYR A 45 6.61 6.34 -7.65
C TYR A 45 5.92 7.65 -7.25
N CYS A 46 5.32 7.68 -6.05
CA CYS A 46 4.67 8.87 -5.53
C CYS A 46 5.65 10.03 -5.37
N LEU A 47 6.88 9.79 -4.93
CA LEU A 47 7.91 10.84 -4.81
C LEU A 47 8.30 11.43 -6.17
N LEU A 48 8.47 10.58 -7.18
CA LEU A 48 8.91 10.98 -8.52
C LEU A 48 7.80 11.72 -9.30
N PHE A 49 6.57 11.23 -9.22
CA PHE A 49 5.48 11.68 -10.09
C PHE A 49 4.36 12.43 -9.35
N GLY A 50 4.30 12.35 -8.01
CA GLY A 50 3.16 12.81 -7.22
C GLY A 50 2.81 14.28 -7.41
N ALA A 51 3.80 15.17 -7.50
CA ALA A 51 3.56 16.59 -7.79
C ALA A 51 2.92 16.79 -9.17
N ALA A 52 3.46 16.15 -10.21
CA ALA A 52 2.93 16.25 -11.58
C ALA A 52 1.54 15.61 -11.71
N LEU A 53 1.32 14.46 -11.05
CA LEU A 53 0.01 13.80 -10.98
C LEU A 53 -1.03 14.70 -10.33
N TYR A 54 -0.68 15.33 -9.20
CA TYR A 54 -1.53 16.28 -8.50
C TYR A 54 -1.90 17.47 -9.39
N GLU A 55 -0.90 18.15 -9.96
CA GLU A 55 -1.14 19.31 -10.84
C GLU A 55 -2.00 18.96 -12.05
N ARG A 56 -1.74 17.81 -12.68
CA ARG A 56 -2.52 17.29 -13.82
C ARG A 56 -3.95 17.00 -13.41
N TYR A 57 -4.18 16.33 -12.28
CA TYR A 57 -5.52 16.01 -11.80
C TYR A 57 -6.30 17.26 -11.36
N GLN A 58 -5.63 18.22 -10.74
CA GLN A 58 -6.20 19.53 -10.42
C GLN A 58 -6.66 20.27 -11.69
N SER A 59 -5.84 20.26 -12.75
CA SER A 59 -6.18 20.87 -14.03
C SER A 59 -7.36 20.16 -14.71
N TYR A 60 -7.39 18.82 -14.67
CA TYR A 60 -8.52 18.02 -15.12
C TYR A 60 -9.82 18.40 -14.40
N LEU A 61 -9.79 18.48 -13.07
CA LEU A 61 -10.96 18.86 -12.26
C LEU A 61 -11.48 20.26 -12.61
N ASN A 62 -10.58 21.23 -12.76
CA ASN A 62 -10.96 22.58 -13.17
C ASN A 62 -11.62 22.58 -14.57
N CYS A 63 -11.03 21.86 -15.52
CA CYS A 63 -11.60 21.69 -16.85
C CYS A 63 -13.01 21.07 -16.81
N MET A 64 -13.21 20.01 -16.01
CA MET A 64 -14.51 19.34 -15.87
C MET A 64 -15.55 20.25 -15.20
N ARG A 65 -15.15 20.97 -14.15
CA ARG A 65 -16.00 21.95 -13.45
C ARG A 65 -16.50 23.04 -14.40
N LEU A 66 -15.61 23.64 -15.19
CA LEU A 66 -15.97 24.70 -16.14
C LEU A 66 -16.86 24.17 -17.27
N LYS A 67 -16.52 23.00 -17.82
CA LYS A 67 -17.37 22.34 -18.81
C LYS A 67 -18.79 22.12 -18.28
N ARG A 68 -18.89 21.58 -17.06
CA ARG A 68 -20.18 21.26 -16.46
C ARG A 68 -21.00 22.51 -16.15
N LYS A 69 -20.34 23.55 -15.64
CA LYS A 69 -20.96 24.87 -15.46
C LYS A 69 -21.54 25.41 -16.76
N LEU A 70 -20.79 25.33 -17.86
CA LEU A 70 -21.24 25.76 -19.18
C LEU A 70 -22.48 24.99 -19.65
N GLU A 71 -22.50 23.67 -19.48
CA GLU A 71 -23.65 22.81 -19.83
C GLU A 71 -24.91 23.19 -19.04
N LEU A 72 -24.77 23.37 -17.73
CA LEU A 72 -25.90 23.72 -16.86
C LEU A 72 -26.44 25.12 -17.20
N CYS A 73 -25.56 26.12 -17.37
CA CYS A 73 -25.97 27.47 -17.78
C CYS A 73 -26.69 27.47 -19.13
N ARG A 74 -26.19 26.73 -20.12
CA ARG A 74 -26.86 26.58 -21.43
C ARG A 74 -28.24 25.94 -21.30
N SER A 75 -28.40 24.92 -20.46
CA SER A 75 -29.70 24.29 -20.19
C SER A 75 -30.74 25.28 -19.63
N PHE A 76 -30.34 26.22 -18.77
CA PHE A 76 -31.24 27.30 -18.31
C PHE A 76 -31.64 28.24 -19.46
N ILE A 77 -30.68 28.63 -20.30
CA ILE A 77 -30.92 29.54 -21.45
C ILE A 77 -31.85 28.90 -22.47
N ASP A 78 -31.63 27.63 -22.81
CA ASP A 78 -32.46 26.88 -23.76
C ASP A 78 -33.91 26.79 -23.28
N ARG A 79 -34.12 26.75 -21.97
CA ARG A 79 -35.45 26.77 -21.32
C ARG A 79 -36.01 28.18 -21.12
N ARG A 80 -35.28 29.23 -21.53
CA ARG A 80 -35.60 30.65 -21.28
C ARG A 80 -35.82 30.96 -19.80
N ALA A 81 -35.10 30.27 -18.92
CA ALA A 81 -35.12 30.48 -17.49
C ALA A 81 -33.93 31.34 -17.05
N ASN A 82 -34.07 32.03 -15.92
CA ASN A 82 -32.94 32.69 -15.28
C ASN A 82 -31.98 31.65 -14.72
N ILE A 83 -30.67 31.87 -14.87
CA ILE A 83 -29.65 30.97 -14.36
C ILE A 83 -29.66 31.05 -12.83
N ASP A 84 -29.90 29.91 -12.19
CA ASP A 84 -29.73 29.77 -10.74
C ASP A 84 -28.29 29.37 -10.43
N HIS A 85 -27.46 30.36 -10.13
CA HIS A 85 -26.04 30.14 -9.85
C HIS A 85 -25.78 29.23 -8.65
N LEU A 86 -26.64 29.29 -7.63
CA LEU A 86 -26.47 28.48 -6.42
C LEU A 86 -26.75 27.01 -6.73
N GLU A 87 -27.82 26.73 -7.48
CA GLU A 87 -28.15 25.36 -7.88
C GLU A 87 -27.09 24.78 -8.83
N VAL A 88 -26.54 25.58 -9.74
CA VAL A 88 -25.44 25.18 -10.63
C VAL A 88 -24.22 24.76 -9.82
N GLU A 89 -23.76 25.59 -8.90
CA GLU A 89 -22.58 25.30 -8.09
C GLU A 89 -22.79 24.11 -7.16
N LYS A 90 -23.98 24.01 -6.55
CA LYS A 90 -24.35 22.86 -5.72
C LYS A 90 -24.32 21.55 -6.52
N THR A 91 -24.96 21.53 -7.69
CA THR A 91 -24.99 20.35 -8.57
C THR A 91 -23.57 19.90 -8.93
N ILE A 92 -22.71 20.83 -9.33
CA ILE A 92 -21.33 20.50 -9.72
C ILE A 92 -20.53 19.96 -8.53
N ASN A 93 -20.67 20.55 -7.34
CA ASN A 93 -19.97 20.08 -6.15
C ASN A 93 -20.40 18.66 -5.76
N GLU A 94 -21.70 18.37 -5.83
CA GLU A 94 -22.23 17.02 -5.60
C GLU A 94 -21.67 16.02 -6.63
N GLU A 95 -21.69 16.36 -7.92
CA GLU A 95 -21.18 15.51 -9.00
C GLU A 95 -19.66 15.26 -8.94
N LEU A 96 -18.88 16.21 -8.42
CA LEU A 96 -17.41 16.12 -8.39
C LEU A 96 -16.82 15.70 -7.04
N THR A 97 -17.65 15.34 -6.05
CA THR A 97 -17.18 15.02 -4.69
C THR A 97 -16.12 13.91 -4.67
N GLU A 98 -16.39 12.77 -5.33
CA GLU A 98 -15.45 11.63 -5.39
C GLU A 98 -14.12 12.01 -6.06
N ASN A 99 -14.16 12.87 -7.08
CA ASN A 99 -12.94 13.32 -7.75
C ASN A 99 -12.09 14.24 -6.85
N PHE A 100 -12.73 15.04 -5.98
CA PHE A 100 -11.98 15.82 -4.98
C PHE A 100 -11.37 14.94 -3.90
N ASP A 101 -12.00 13.81 -3.55
CA ASP A 101 -11.39 12.80 -2.69
C ASP A 101 -10.15 12.19 -3.33
N GLU A 102 -10.23 11.79 -4.60
CA GLU A 102 -9.06 11.26 -5.34
C GLU A 102 -7.91 12.28 -5.41
N LEU A 103 -8.19 13.56 -5.65
CA LEU A 103 -7.17 14.62 -5.62
C LEU A 103 -6.48 14.73 -4.24
N ARG A 104 -7.25 14.58 -3.16
CA ARG A 104 -6.71 14.59 -1.78
C ARG A 104 -5.83 13.36 -1.53
N GLU A 105 -6.22 12.19 -2.03
CA GLU A 105 -5.43 10.96 -1.91
C GLU A 105 -4.09 11.09 -2.62
N ILE A 106 -4.07 11.59 -3.87
CA ILE A 106 -2.82 11.83 -4.62
C ILE A 106 -1.85 12.73 -3.84
N LEU A 107 -2.37 13.82 -3.23
CA LEU A 107 -1.56 14.71 -2.41
C LEU A 107 -1.05 14.03 -1.13
N ALA A 108 -1.92 13.27 -0.46
CA ALA A 108 -1.56 12.54 0.75
C ALA A 108 -0.45 11.52 0.48
N ASP A 109 -0.57 10.74 -0.61
CA ASP A 109 0.44 9.77 -1.04
C ASP A 109 1.79 10.44 -1.35
N TYR A 110 1.76 11.58 -2.05
CA TYR A 110 2.98 12.36 -2.34
C TYR A 110 3.65 12.85 -1.05
N VAL A 111 2.87 13.42 -0.13
CA VAL A 111 3.37 13.91 1.16
C VAL A 111 3.91 12.76 2.02
N GLU A 112 3.22 11.62 2.06
CA GLU A 112 3.69 10.43 2.78
C GLU A 112 5.01 9.92 2.19
N ALA A 113 5.14 9.87 0.87
CA ALA A 113 6.39 9.49 0.20
C ALA A 113 7.55 10.42 0.57
N VAL A 114 7.32 11.73 0.63
CA VAL A 114 8.32 12.71 1.09
C VAL A 114 8.75 12.40 2.53
N PHE A 115 7.82 12.09 3.43
CA PHE A 115 8.16 11.71 4.81
C PHE A 115 8.87 10.35 4.90
N TYR A 116 8.48 9.38 4.07
CA TYR A 116 9.09 8.06 4.01
C TYR A 116 10.59 8.16 3.69
N PHE A 117 10.96 8.92 2.65
CA PHE A 117 12.36 9.11 2.27
C PHE A 117 13.13 10.11 3.15
N ARG A 118 12.45 10.98 3.90
CA ARG A 118 13.08 11.88 4.89
C ARG A 118 13.29 11.25 6.27
N GLY A 119 12.74 10.05 6.52
CA GLY A 119 12.85 9.34 7.79
C GLY A 119 11.83 9.78 8.84
N ARG A 120 10.60 9.25 8.77
CA ARG A 120 9.54 9.46 9.77
C ARG A 120 9.88 8.79 11.11
N ARG A 121 9.61 9.49 12.23
CA ARG A 121 9.62 8.90 13.59
C ARG A 121 8.23 8.35 13.94
N PRO A 122 8.12 7.21 14.66
CA PRO A 122 6.83 6.67 15.06
C PRO A 122 6.12 7.57 16.07
N SER A 123 4.79 7.47 16.08
CA SER A 123 3.97 8.05 17.13
C SER A 123 4.17 7.34 18.49
N PRO A 124 3.83 7.99 19.62
CA PRO A 124 3.92 7.38 20.95
C PRO A 124 3.12 6.07 21.11
N GLU A 125 1.97 5.96 20.44
CA GLU A 125 1.15 4.74 20.45
C GLU A 125 1.82 3.59 19.68
N GLU A 126 2.42 3.89 18.53
CA GLU A 126 3.21 2.94 17.76
C GLU A 126 4.39 2.42 18.60
N LYS A 127 5.13 3.31 19.31
CA LYS A 127 6.22 2.90 20.21
C LYS A 127 5.78 2.00 21.37
N LYS A 128 4.62 2.29 21.95
CA LYS A 128 4.05 1.44 23.02
C LYS A 128 3.68 0.06 22.48
N LYS A 129 3.10 0.00 21.28
CA LYS A 129 2.73 -1.26 20.62
C LYS A 129 3.96 -2.08 20.23
N MET A 130 4.98 -1.43 19.68
CA MET A 130 6.27 -2.04 19.36
C MET A 130 6.93 -2.67 20.58
N SER A 131 7.01 -1.93 21.70
CA SER A 131 7.61 -2.43 22.94
C SER A 131 6.87 -3.67 23.44
N ARG A 132 5.52 -3.67 23.40
CA ARG A 132 4.73 -4.84 23.80
C ARG A 132 5.04 -6.06 22.94
N ILE A 133 5.18 -5.88 21.63
CA ILE A 133 5.46 -6.98 20.70
C ILE A 133 6.87 -7.52 20.90
N PHE A 134 7.85 -6.62 21.02
CA PHE A 134 9.25 -6.95 21.29
C PHE A 134 9.41 -7.83 22.53
N TYR A 135 8.80 -7.44 23.67
CA TYR A 135 8.90 -8.23 24.91
C TYR A 135 8.26 -9.62 24.77
N LYS A 136 7.13 -9.75 24.07
CA LYS A 136 6.51 -11.07 23.84
C LYS A 136 7.40 -12.00 23.02
N ILE A 137 8.07 -11.45 22.00
CA ILE A 137 8.99 -12.24 21.18
C ILE A 137 10.22 -12.62 22.02
N ALA A 138 10.75 -11.68 22.80
CA ALA A 138 11.85 -11.94 23.73
C ALA A 138 11.52 -13.11 24.69
N ASP A 139 10.33 -13.13 25.27
CA ASP A 139 9.90 -14.23 26.14
C ASP A 139 9.93 -15.60 25.43
N LEU A 140 9.68 -15.63 24.12
CA LEU A 140 9.62 -16.87 23.33
C LEU A 140 10.98 -17.31 22.76
N VAL A 141 11.85 -16.37 22.38
CA VAL A 141 13.06 -16.66 21.59
C VAL A 141 14.38 -16.08 22.13
N HIS A 142 14.38 -15.38 23.27
CA HIS A 142 15.59 -14.77 23.82
C HIS A 142 16.71 -15.81 24.14
N PRO A 143 17.96 -15.59 23.68
CA PRO A 143 19.04 -16.59 23.70
C PRO A 143 19.66 -16.93 25.07
N VAL A 144 19.12 -16.42 26.18
CA VAL A 144 19.62 -16.67 27.55
C VAL A 144 18.82 -17.76 28.30
N ALA A 145 17.77 -18.32 27.70
CA ALA A 145 17.07 -19.50 28.22
C ALA A 145 17.69 -20.78 27.63
N GLY A 146 18.44 -21.53 28.46
CA GLY A 146 19.33 -22.62 28.05
C GLY A 146 18.70 -23.80 27.27
N GLY A 147 19.47 -24.29 26.31
CA GLY A 147 19.17 -25.43 25.41
C GLY A 147 19.68 -25.10 24.00
N GLU A 148 20.09 -26.09 23.20
CA GLU A 148 20.61 -25.88 21.83
C GLU A 148 19.72 -24.91 21.04
N THR A 149 20.21 -23.69 20.83
CA THR A 149 19.49 -22.64 20.12
C THR A 149 19.66 -22.89 18.62
N GLY A 150 18.69 -23.57 18.01
CA GLY A 150 18.65 -23.76 16.55
C GLY A 150 18.74 -22.42 15.82
N GLU A 151 19.45 -22.37 14.69
CA GLU A 151 19.76 -21.16 13.91
C GLU A 151 18.52 -20.27 13.68
N ALA A 152 17.37 -20.87 13.34
CA ALA A 152 16.12 -20.16 13.14
C ALA A 152 15.64 -19.31 14.35
N ARG A 153 15.98 -19.70 15.59
CA ARG A 153 15.67 -18.92 16.80
C ARG A 153 16.55 -17.69 16.91
N ARG A 154 17.83 -17.83 16.54
CA ARG A 154 18.81 -16.74 16.55
C ARG A 154 18.46 -15.72 15.48
N ASP A 155 18.18 -16.17 14.27
CA ASP A 155 17.79 -15.33 13.14
C ASP A 155 16.51 -14.52 13.46
N LEU A 156 15.50 -15.17 14.06
CA LEU A 156 14.28 -14.46 14.46
C LEU A 156 14.56 -13.43 15.55
N TRP A 157 15.45 -13.73 16.49
CA TRP A 157 15.81 -12.79 17.56
C TRP A 157 16.57 -11.58 17.01
N GLU A 158 17.55 -11.78 16.13
CA GLU A 158 18.30 -10.70 15.48
C GLU A 158 17.36 -9.81 14.65
N LYS A 159 16.49 -10.42 13.82
CA LYS A 159 15.49 -9.68 13.04
C LYS A 159 14.50 -8.89 13.92
N THR A 160 14.16 -9.42 15.08
CA THR A 160 13.29 -8.74 16.06
C THR A 160 13.98 -7.52 16.67
N ILE A 161 15.28 -7.62 16.98
CA ILE A 161 16.08 -6.49 17.47
C ILE A 161 16.17 -5.41 16.39
N GLU A 162 16.56 -5.77 15.17
CA GLU A 162 16.67 -4.80 14.07
C GLU A 162 15.36 -4.07 13.81
N ALA A 163 14.23 -4.80 13.78
CA ALA A 163 12.91 -4.20 13.60
C ALA A 163 12.52 -3.25 14.75
N TYR A 164 12.95 -3.56 15.98
CA TYR A 164 12.68 -2.71 17.14
C TYR A 164 13.54 -1.45 17.15
N GLU A 165 14.83 -1.57 16.84
CA GLU A 165 15.76 -0.43 16.79
C GLU A 165 15.47 0.51 15.62
N SER A 166 15.02 -0.03 14.49
CA SER A 166 14.65 0.74 13.29
C SER A 166 13.23 1.32 13.33
N ASP A 167 12.54 1.22 14.46
CA ASP A 167 11.19 1.75 14.63
C ASP A 167 10.17 1.10 13.62
N ASP A 168 10.45 -0.14 13.17
CA ASP A 168 9.64 -0.93 12.23
C ASP A 168 8.60 -1.82 12.93
N LEU A 169 7.46 -1.21 13.29
CA LEU A 169 6.33 -1.90 13.90
C LEU A 169 5.75 -3.02 13.02
N LYS A 170 5.93 -2.97 11.70
CA LYS A 170 5.37 -3.97 10.80
C LYS A 170 6.17 -5.26 10.91
N THR A 171 7.49 -5.18 10.72
CA THR A 171 8.38 -6.35 10.84
C THR A 171 8.34 -6.95 12.24
N LEU A 172 8.16 -6.13 13.28
CA LEU A 172 7.92 -6.63 14.65
C LEU A 172 6.68 -7.52 14.76
N ARG A 173 5.56 -7.18 14.11
CA ARG A 173 4.34 -8.01 14.14
C ARG A 173 4.53 -9.33 13.38
N GLU A 174 5.26 -9.29 12.28
CA GLU A 174 5.60 -10.48 11.49
C GLU A 174 6.46 -11.42 12.33
N CYS A 175 7.46 -10.88 13.04
CA CYS A 175 8.25 -11.65 13.99
C CYS A 175 7.40 -12.25 15.12
N GLU A 176 6.37 -11.54 15.62
CA GLU A 176 5.42 -12.07 16.61
C GLU A 176 4.67 -13.29 16.10
N ILE A 177 4.24 -13.26 14.83
CA ILE A 177 3.53 -14.37 14.20
C ILE A 177 4.45 -15.58 14.05
N VAL A 178 5.67 -15.39 13.52
CA VAL A 178 6.67 -16.45 13.38
C VAL A 178 6.99 -17.02 14.77
N ALA A 179 7.19 -16.17 15.77
CA ALA A 179 7.47 -16.61 17.14
C ALA A 179 6.38 -17.55 17.67
N ASN A 180 5.11 -17.17 17.46
CA ASN A 180 3.96 -17.95 17.89
C ASN A 180 3.73 -19.25 17.10
N ILE A 181 4.17 -19.34 15.84
CA ILE A 181 4.02 -20.54 15.01
C ILE A 181 5.10 -21.58 15.32
N PHE A 182 6.34 -21.13 15.55
CA PHE A 182 7.52 -22.02 15.61
C PHE A 182 7.98 -22.37 17.01
N PHE A 183 7.80 -21.47 17.97
CA PHE A 183 8.37 -21.63 19.32
C PHE A 183 7.33 -21.78 20.42
N ARG A 184 6.05 -21.69 20.08
CA ARG A 184 4.98 -22.09 20.99
C ARG A 184 4.92 -23.61 20.99
N ASP A 185 5.09 -24.21 22.16
CA ASP A 185 5.09 -25.67 22.32
C ASP A 185 3.84 -26.29 21.70
N LEU A 186 4.07 -27.33 20.89
CA LEU A 186 3.00 -28.22 20.44
C LEU A 186 2.60 -29.09 21.64
N PRO A 187 1.30 -29.36 21.85
CA PRO A 187 0.88 -30.26 22.91
C PRO A 187 1.54 -31.64 22.76
N ASP A 188 2.01 -32.21 23.88
CA ASP A 188 2.85 -33.42 23.96
C ASP A 188 2.29 -34.69 23.31
N ALA A 189 1.05 -34.69 22.82
CA ALA A 189 0.39 -35.83 22.22
C ALA A 189 -0.34 -35.49 20.90
N LEU A 190 0.39 -35.02 19.88
CA LEU A 190 -0.17 -34.97 18.53
C LEU A 190 -0.38 -36.39 17.98
N THR A 191 -1.61 -36.73 17.61
CA THR A 191 -1.92 -37.97 16.91
C THR A 191 -1.45 -37.90 15.45
N ASP A 192 -1.38 -39.05 14.78
CA ASP A 192 -1.02 -39.09 13.35
C ASP A 192 -2.07 -38.36 12.48
N ALA A 193 -3.33 -38.29 12.94
CA ALA A 193 -4.38 -37.49 12.30
C ALA A 193 -4.15 -35.99 12.46
N ASP A 194 -3.66 -35.55 13.62
CA ASP A 194 -3.27 -34.15 13.85
C ASP A 194 -2.09 -33.76 12.97
N LEU A 195 -1.09 -34.64 12.83
CA LEU A 195 0.06 -34.41 11.95
C LEU A 195 -0.37 -34.23 10.48
N LYS A 196 -1.26 -35.09 9.97
CA LYS A 196 -1.79 -34.96 8.60
C LYS A 196 -2.58 -33.68 8.38
N THR A 197 -3.46 -33.34 9.32
CA THR A 197 -4.24 -32.09 9.29
C THR A 197 -3.32 -30.87 9.24
N LEU A 198 -2.23 -30.90 10.02
CA LEU A 198 -1.26 -29.83 10.05
C LEU A 198 -0.45 -29.74 8.74
N ILE A 199 -0.04 -30.87 8.17
CA ILE A 199 0.63 -30.92 6.86
C ILE A 199 -0.28 -30.30 5.78
N ASP A 200 -1.55 -30.70 5.72
CA ASP A 200 -2.50 -30.18 4.74
C ASP A 200 -2.76 -28.69 4.94
N ALA A 201 -2.80 -28.20 6.18
CA ALA A 201 -2.88 -26.78 6.48
C ALA A 201 -1.65 -26.00 5.97
N TYR A 202 -0.42 -26.51 6.14
CA TYR A 202 0.78 -25.88 5.58
C TYR A 202 0.79 -25.90 4.06
N ARG A 203 0.34 -26.99 3.43
CA ARG A 203 0.16 -27.04 1.97
C ARG A 203 -0.82 -25.99 1.45
N GLY A 204 -1.93 -25.80 2.15
CA GLY A 204 -2.89 -24.73 1.84
C GLY A 204 -2.24 -23.35 1.89
N LYS A 205 -1.48 -23.05 2.96
CA LYS A 205 -0.73 -21.79 3.09
C LYS A 205 0.32 -21.63 1.99
N ILE A 206 1.04 -22.68 1.63
CA ILE A 206 2.01 -22.65 0.53
C ILE A 206 1.32 -22.26 -0.78
N ALA A 207 0.17 -22.86 -1.10
CA ALA A 207 -0.57 -22.51 -2.31
C ALA A 207 -1.03 -21.05 -2.30
N GLU A 208 -1.55 -20.58 -1.16
CA GLU A 208 -2.00 -19.20 -0.96
C GLU A 208 -0.86 -18.19 -1.16
N TYR A 209 0.29 -18.40 -0.52
CA TYR A 209 1.40 -17.45 -0.59
C TYR A 209 2.10 -17.46 -1.95
N LYS A 210 2.07 -18.58 -2.69
CA LYS A 210 2.53 -18.61 -4.08
C LYS A 210 1.69 -17.69 -4.96
N GLU A 211 0.37 -17.76 -4.83
CA GLU A 211 -0.50 -16.89 -5.61
C GLU A 211 -0.31 -15.43 -5.19
N LYS A 212 -0.24 -15.14 -3.89
CA LYS A 212 0.03 -13.78 -3.40
C LYS A 212 1.35 -13.21 -3.91
N ASN A 213 2.42 -13.99 -3.91
CA ASN A 213 3.73 -13.54 -4.40
C ASN A 213 3.68 -13.24 -5.89
N LYS A 214 3.03 -14.11 -6.67
CA LYS A 214 2.79 -13.89 -8.09
C LYS A 214 1.98 -12.62 -8.34
N GLU A 215 0.86 -12.44 -7.62
CA GLU A 215 0.04 -11.23 -7.71
C GLU A 215 0.84 -9.96 -7.41
N ILE A 216 1.68 -9.97 -6.36
CA ILE A 216 2.54 -8.82 -6.05
C ILE A 216 3.48 -8.52 -7.21
N VAL A 217 4.18 -9.53 -7.75
CA VAL A 217 5.17 -9.33 -8.82
C VAL A 217 4.51 -8.80 -10.11
N GLU A 218 3.31 -9.27 -10.44
CA GLU A 218 2.59 -8.90 -11.67
C GLU A 218 1.88 -7.54 -11.57
N SER A 219 1.67 -7.03 -10.36
CA SER A 219 0.88 -5.83 -10.11
C SER A 219 1.71 -4.60 -9.75
N PHE A 220 1.10 -3.43 -9.97
CA PHE A 220 1.62 -2.18 -9.44
C PHE A 220 1.60 -2.24 -7.91
N PRO A 221 2.63 -1.73 -7.23
CA PRO A 221 3.80 -0.99 -7.74
C PRO A 221 5.03 -1.85 -8.06
N TYR A 222 5.00 -3.16 -7.81
CA TYR A 222 6.21 -3.98 -7.95
C TYR A 222 6.66 -4.08 -9.41
N ASN A 223 5.72 -4.32 -10.32
CA ASN A 223 5.99 -4.55 -11.75
C ASN A 223 6.65 -3.36 -12.48
N VAL A 224 6.61 -2.15 -11.91
CA VAL A 224 7.26 -0.96 -12.46
C VAL A 224 8.55 -0.59 -11.72
N GLY A 225 8.96 -1.35 -10.70
CA GLY A 225 10.09 -1.02 -9.82
C GLY A 225 11.39 -0.68 -10.55
N ASP A 226 11.76 -1.51 -11.53
CA ASP A 226 12.98 -1.30 -12.33
C ASP A 226 12.90 -0.03 -13.20
N LEU A 227 11.71 0.29 -13.71
CA LEU A 227 11.47 1.50 -14.51
C LEU A 227 11.63 2.78 -13.67
N LEU A 228 11.41 2.71 -12.36
CA LEU A 228 11.60 3.86 -11.46
C LEU A 228 13.08 4.22 -11.23
N ALA A 229 14.02 3.47 -11.80
CA ALA A 229 15.44 3.82 -11.86
C ALA A 229 15.90 4.29 -13.26
N ASP A 230 15.04 4.18 -14.27
CA ASP A 230 15.32 4.58 -15.64
C ASP A 230 14.96 6.06 -15.85
N GLU A 231 16.00 6.89 -16.01
CA GLU A 231 15.83 8.34 -16.22
C GLU A 231 15.06 8.67 -17.50
N GLU A 232 15.20 7.87 -18.56
CA GLU A 232 14.48 8.08 -19.83
C GLU A 232 12.99 7.79 -19.64
N TYR A 233 12.66 6.71 -18.95
CA TYR A 233 11.28 6.38 -18.58
C TYR A 233 10.64 7.48 -17.73
N ILE A 234 11.34 7.93 -16.68
CA ILE A 234 10.86 8.98 -15.78
C ILE A 234 10.62 10.28 -16.55
N ALA A 235 11.57 10.71 -17.38
CA ALA A 235 11.45 11.93 -18.17
C ALA A 235 10.26 11.86 -19.16
N LYS A 236 10.06 10.69 -19.79
CA LYS A 236 8.95 10.47 -20.72
C LYS A 236 7.59 10.53 -20.04
N GLU A 237 7.42 9.88 -18.88
CA GLU A 237 6.15 9.93 -18.15
C GLU A 237 5.88 11.35 -17.60
N LEU A 238 6.89 12.05 -17.09
CA LEU A 238 6.72 13.45 -16.67
C LEU A 238 6.33 14.36 -17.85
N ALA A 239 6.94 14.17 -19.02
CA ALA A 239 6.56 14.94 -20.22
C ALA A 239 5.11 14.67 -20.63
N LYS A 240 4.69 13.40 -20.60
CA LYS A 240 3.29 13.03 -20.88
C LYS A 240 2.32 13.67 -19.89
N LEU A 241 2.61 13.63 -18.58
CA LEU A 241 1.78 14.28 -17.56
C LEU A 241 1.72 15.80 -17.76
N ALA A 242 2.83 16.42 -18.16
CA ALA A 242 2.89 17.85 -18.46
C ALA A 242 2.05 18.21 -19.70
N ASP A 243 2.07 17.39 -20.74
CA ASP A 243 1.27 17.59 -21.95
C ASP A 243 -0.23 17.39 -21.69
N GLU A 244 -0.60 16.39 -20.89
CA GLU A 244 -1.98 16.20 -20.41
C GLU A 244 -2.44 17.41 -19.59
N ASN A 245 -1.62 17.87 -18.63
CA ASN A 245 -1.89 19.06 -17.84
C ASN A 245 -2.15 20.27 -18.73
N ARG A 246 -1.27 20.50 -19.73
CA ARG A 246 -1.41 21.60 -20.71
C ARG A 246 -2.74 21.49 -21.46
N SER A 247 -3.08 20.31 -21.97
CA SER A 247 -4.35 20.10 -22.71
C SER A 247 -5.58 20.40 -21.85
N TYR A 248 -5.58 20.03 -20.57
CA TYR A 248 -6.68 20.37 -19.67
C TYR A 248 -6.78 21.87 -19.40
N ARG A 249 -5.64 22.55 -19.26
CA ARG A 249 -5.61 24.01 -19.04
C ARG A 249 -6.10 24.78 -20.26
N GLU A 250 -5.70 24.36 -21.46
CA GLU A 250 -6.18 24.95 -22.72
C GLU A 250 -7.69 24.79 -22.88
N LYS A 251 -8.23 23.59 -22.63
CA LYS A 251 -9.68 23.35 -22.67
C LYS A 251 -10.45 24.11 -21.58
N ALA A 252 -9.87 24.20 -20.38
CA ALA A 252 -10.45 24.99 -19.30
C ALA A 252 -10.59 26.46 -19.71
N GLU A 253 -9.56 27.03 -20.35
CA GLU A 253 -9.57 28.39 -20.88
C GLU A 253 -10.66 28.59 -21.96
N GLU A 254 -10.85 27.62 -22.86
CA GLU A 254 -11.94 27.67 -23.85
C GLU A 254 -13.33 27.68 -23.18
N TYR A 255 -13.54 26.82 -22.18
CA TYR A 255 -14.81 26.79 -21.44
C TYR A 255 -15.04 28.06 -20.63
N TYR A 256 -13.98 28.62 -20.06
CA TYR A 256 -14.04 29.87 -19.33
C TYR A 256 -14.49 31.03 -20.23
N LYS A 257 -13.88 31.20 -21.41
CA LYS A 257 -14.30 32.21 -22.39
C LYS A 257 -15.75 32.04 -22.83
N ALA A 258 -16.17 30.80 -23.11
CA ALA A 258 -17.56 30.51 -23.47
C ALA A 258 -18.54 30.79 -22.32
N LEU A 259 -18.09 30.72 -21.06
CA LEU A 259 -18.87 31.10 -19.89
C LEU A 259 -18.95 32.62 -19.74
N GLU A 260 -17.86 33.37 -19.98
CA GLU A 260 -17.85 34.84 -19.95
C GLU A 260 -18.86 35.44 -20.94
N ASP A 261 -18.95 34.87 -22.15
CA ASP A 261 -19.93 35.29 -23.16
C ASP A 261 -21.39 35.18 -22.68
N ILE A 262 -21.64 34.22 -21.78
CA ILE A 262 -22.97 33.89 -21.27
C ILE A 262 -23.23 34.56 -19.91
N LEU A 263 -22.18 34.81 -19.14
CA LEU A 263 -22.18 35.38 -17.79
C LEU A 263 -21.18 36.53 -17.73
N PRO A 264 -21.54 37.75 -18.20
CA PRO A 264 -20.62 38.88 -18.31
C PRO A 264 -20.05 39.41 -16.97
N THR A 265 -20.49 38.87 -15.83
CA THR A 265 -20.08 39.30 -14.49
C THR A 265 -19.34 38.21 -13.71
N LEU A 266 -18.56 37.35 -14.37
CA LEU A 266 -17.67 36.39 -13.67
C LEU A 266 -16.40 37.04 -13.08
N ASP A 267 -16.13 38.31 -13.37
CA ASP A 267 -15.11 39.10 -12.70
C ASP A 267 -15.55 39.45 -11.27
N GLY A 268 -15.25 38.57 -10.31
CA GLY A 268 -15.48 38.91 -8.91
C GLY A 268 -15.25 37.83 -7.85
N GLU A 269 -15.17 36.54 -8.20
CA GLU A 269 -14.96 35.48 -7.20
C GLU A 269 -13.78 34.58 -7.55
N ASN A 270 -12.62 35.02 -7.06
CA ASN A 270 -11.48 34.22 -6.62
C ASN A 270 -10.95 33.17 -7.61
N ILE A 271 -10.35 33.64 -8.72
CA ILE A 271 -9.33 32.86 -9.42
C ILE A 271 -8.10 32.84 -8.51
N GLY A 272 -7.83 31.68 -7.92
CA GLY A 272 -6.77 31.45 -6.94
C GLY A 272 -5.43 32.08 -7.27
N ARG A 273 -5.16 33.21 -6.63
CA ARG A 273 -3.81 33.68 -6.26
C ARG A 273 -3.62 33.55 -4.75
N ASP A 274 -3.92 32.38 -4.20
CA ASP A 274 -3.45 32.03 -2.86
C ASP A 274 -2.54 30.82 -3.02
N ASN A 275 -1.29 31.08 -3.42
CA ASN A 275 -0.14 30.19 -3.27
C ASN A 275 1.15 31.03 -3.34
N GLU A 276 1.25 32.03 -2.45
CA GLU A 276 2.52 32.55 -1.96
C GLU A 276 2.35 32.84 -0.46
N THR A 277 2.60 31.83 0.38
CA THR A 277 3.26 31.94 1.69
C THR A 277 3.61 30.57 2.24
#